data_AF-A0A5S3XVV6-F1
#
_entry.id   AF-A0A5S3XVV6-F1
#
_cell.length_a   1.000
_cell.length_b   1.000
_cell.length_c   1.000
_cell.angle_alpha   90.00
_cell.angle_beta   90.00
_cell.angle_gamma   90.00
#
_symmetry.space_group_name_H-M   'P 1'
#
loop_
_entity.id
_entity.type
_entity.pdbx_description
1 polymer ?
#
loop_
_entity_poly.entity_id
_entity_poly.type
_entity_poly.pdbx_seq_one_letter_code
_entity_poly.pdbx_strand_id
1 'polypeptide(L)'
;MSYIVFSTLVLLITLLGVYVVIENNRKKAREAEKKVFNDRLKKITSQFKSKTSEFVEAKALRPKYSPKVNAIVGNFFVVQAHTEENLDQLERIAEQFIYCVVSELNKCRENGNLDLLSDQLQYFVAELPTSGISYNKEFYQEILPALIIMIKTPEQGPNSTPNDESTQSNDDATSETVDENKATQKVAAKPQPVA
;
A
#
# COMPACT_ATOMS: atom_id res chain seq x y z
N MET A 1 35.45 37.88 57.76
CA MET A 1 34.09 38.11 57.23
C MET A 1 34.08 38.42 55.73
N SER A 2 34.71 39.50 55.24
CA SER A 2 34.70 39.83 53.79
C SER A 2 35.24 38.74 52.86
N TYR A 3 36.30 38.01 53.26
CA TYR A 3 36.85 36.93 52.43
C TYR A 3 35.84 35.80 52.19
N ILE A 4 35.12 35.39 53.23
CA ILE A 4 34.09 34.35 53.15
C ILE A 4 32.96 34.81 52.23
N VAL A 5 32.50 36.06 52.38
CA VAL A 5 31.46 36.65 51.52
C VAL A 5 31.90 36.68 50.05
N PHE A 6 33.14 37.13 49.79
CA PHE A 6 33.69 37.16 48.44
C PHE A 6 33.80 35.76 47.82
N SER A 7 34.34 34.78 48.56
CA SER A 7 34.42 33.39 48.11
C SER A 7 33.03 32.79 47.83
N THR A 8 32.03 33.08 48.66
CA THR A 8 30.66 32.61 48.42
C THR A 8 30.02 33.27 47.19
N LEU A 9 30.32 34.54 46.92
CA LEU A 9 29.81 35.26 45.75
C LEU A 9 30.42 34.68 44.46
N VAL A 10 31.73 34.44 44.45
CA VAL A 10 32.41 33.80 43.30
C VAL A 10 31.84 32.40 43.06
N LEU A 11 31.66 31.61 44.11
CA LEU A 11 31.09 30.27 44.01
C LEU A 11 29.65 30.28 43.46
N LEU A 12 28.84 31.26 43.88
CA LEU A 12 27.48 31.44 43.37
C LEU A 12 27.46 31.78 41.88
N ILE A 13 28.35 32.68 41.44
CA ILE A 13 28.49 33.04 40.01
C ILE A 13 28.95 31.82 39.20
N THR A 14 29.92 31.04 39.71
CA THR A 14 30.37 29.81 39.05
C THR A 14 29.26 28.78 38.92
N LEU A 15 28.48 28.54 39.99
CA LEU A 15 27.33 27.64 39.96
C LEU A 15 26.28 28.09 38.94
N LEU A 16 26.00 29.39 38.87
CA LEU A 16 25.06 29.96 37.91
C LEU A 16 25.57 29.78 36.47
N GLY A 17 26.86 29.98 36.23
CA GLY A 17 27.49 29.75 34.92
C GLY A 17 27.36 28.29 34.47
N VAL A 18 27.66 27.34 35.35
CA VAL A 18 27.51 25.91 35.07
C VAL A 18 26.05 25.56 34.78
N TYR A 19 25.12 26.07 35.59
CA TYR A 19 23.69 25.86 35.40
C TYR A 19 23.22 26.32 34.01
N VAL A 20 23.59 27.52 33.59
CA VAL A 20 23.22 28.07 32.27
C VAL A 20 23.76 27.22 31.13
N VAL A 21 24.99 26.71 31.23
CA VAL A 21 25.58 25.85 30.20
C VAL A 21 24.82 24.52 30.10
N ILE A 22 24.50 23.88 31.21
CA ILE A 22 23.74 22.62 31.23
C ILE A 22 22.35 22.82 30.64
N GLU A 23 21.65 23.88 31.05
CA GLU A 23 20.31 24.20 30.54
C GLU A 23 20.33 24.47 29.04
N ASN A 24 21.33 25.23 28.56
CA ASN A 24 21.49 25.52 27.14
C ASN A 24 21.79 24.24 26.34
N ASN A 25 22.65 23.36 26.86
CA ASN A 25 22.93 22.07 26.24
C ASN A 25 21.65 21.21 26.15
N ARG A 26 20.85 21.15 27.23
CA ARG A 26 19.56 20.43 27.24
C ARG A 26 18.52 21.02 26.28
N LYS A 27 18.56 22.32 26.02
CA LYS A 27 17.73 22.96 24.98
C LYS A 27 18.22 22.58 23.58
N LYS A 28 19.53 22.70 23.34
CA LYS A 28 20.17 22.31 22.08
C LYS A 28 19.93 20.84 21.73
N ALA A 29 20.00 19.93 22.70
CA ALA A 29 19.71 18.51 22.50
C ALA A 29 18.27 18.29 22.00
N ARG A 30 17.29 18.90 22.67
CA ARG A 30 15.87 18.82 22.27
C ARG A 30 15.59 19.46 20.91
N GLU A 31 16.27 20.56 20.58
CA GLU A 31 16.16 21.20 19.26
C GLU A 31 16.80 20.34 18.17
N ALA A 32 17.93 19.69 18.44
CA ALA A 32 18.58 18.77 17.53
C ALA A 32 17.69 17.56 17.21
N GLU A 33 17.07 16.94 18.22
CA GLU A 33 16.12 15.84 18.04
C GLU A 33 14.94 16.25 17.15
N LYS A 34 14.32 17.41 17.42
CA LYS A 34 13.23 17.95 16.58
C LYS A 34 13.68 18.24 15.16
N LYS A 35 14.90 18.72 14.98
CA LYS A 35 15.47 18.99 13.66
C LYS A 35 15.65 17.69 12.87
N VAL A 36 16.24 16.67 13.48
CA VAL A 36 16.42 15.34 12.85
C VAL A 36 15.07 14.75 12.43
N PHE A 37 14.06 14.83 13.30
CA PHE A 37 12.70 14.40 12.99
C PHE A 37 12.13 15.14 11.77
N ASN A 38 12.22 16.48 11.77
CA ASN A 38 11.67 17.30 10.69
C ASN A 38 12.40 17.08 9.36
N ASP A 39 13.72 16.92 9.40
CA ASP A 39 14.55 16.66 8.24
C ASP A 39 14.20 15.29 7.63
N ARG A 40 14.01 14.25 8.45
CA ARG A 40 13.56 12.93 8.00
C ARG A 40 12.14 12.99 7.42
N LEU A 41 11.20 13.66 8.09
CA LEU A 41 9.85 13.87 7.56
C LEU A 41 9.85 14.58 6.21
N LYS A 42 10.65 15.63 6.06
CA LYS A 42 10.81 16.35 4.78
C LYS A 42 11.37 15.45 3.71
N LYS A 43 12.36 14.61 4.03
CA LYS A 43 12.95 13.66 3.09
C LYS A 43 11.91 12.66 2.58
N ILE A 44 11.18 11.99 3.48
CA ILE A 44 10.11 11.04 3.14
C ILE A 44 9.04 11.72 2.28
N THR A 45 8.56 12.89 2.70
CA THR A 45 7.53 13.65 1.99
C THR A 45 7.99 14.07 0.59
N SER A 46 9.23 14.53 0.47
CA SER A 46 9.81 14.95 -0.81
C SER A 46 9.99 13.76 -1.76
N GLN A 47 10.52 12.65 -1.26
CA GLN A 47 10.68 11.41 -2.03
C GLN A 47 9.32 10.89 -2.53
N PHE A 48 8.30 10.87 -1.67
CA PHE A 48 6.96 10.44 -2.03
C PHE A 48 6.34 11.32 -3.12
N LYS A 49 6.45 12.66 -2.98
CA LYS A 49 5.98 13.62 -3.99
C LYS A 49 6.73 13.47 -5.31
N SER A 50 8.04 13.28 -5.27
CA SER A 50 8.88 13.02 -6.46
C SER A 50 8.43 11.76 -7.19
N LYS A 51 8.26 10.65 -6.46
CA LYS A 51 7.78 9.38 -7.04
C LYS A 51 6.37 9.48 -7.59
N THR A 52 5.49 10.22 -6.92
CA THR A 52 4.15 10.50 -7.42
C THR A 52 4.19 11.28 -8.73
N SER A 53 5.13 12.23 -8.89
CA SER A 53 5.36 12.92 -10.17
C SER A 53 5.84 11.97 -11.26
N GLU A 54 6.80 11.08 -10.95
CA GLU A 54 7.27 10.06 -11.89
C GLU A 54 6.12 9.14 -12.35
N PHE A 55 5.19 8.77 -11.46
CA PHE A 55 4.02 7.97 -11.83
C PHE A 55 3.05 8.72 -12.75
N VAL A 56 2.97 10.05 -12.62
CA VAL A 56 2.19 10.89 -13.53
C VAL A 56 2.86 10.96 -14.92
N GLU A 57 4.17 11.14 -14.96
CA GLU A 57 4.95 11.17 -16.19
C GLU A 57 4.89 9.83 -16.94
N ALA A 58 4.89 8.72 -16.21
CA ALA A 58 4.74 7.38 -16.75
C ALA A 58 3.30 7.02 -17.18
N LYS A 59 2.36 7.97 -17.10
CA LYS A 59 0.92 7.78 -17.38
C LYS A 59 0.20 6.75 -16.51
N ALA A 60 0.83 6.27 -15.44
CA ALA A 60 0.18 5.38 -14.47
C ALA A 60 -0.82 6.13 -13.59
N LEU A 61 -0.56 7.42 -13.30
CA LEU A 61 -1.45 8.28 -12.53
C LEU A 61 -1.86 9.52 -13.34
N ARG A 62 -3.14 9.88 -13.35
CA ARG A 62 -3.53 11.16 -13.98
C ARG A 62 -3.09 12.36 -13.13
N PRO A 63 -2.60 13.46 -13.72
CA PRO A 63 -2.13 14.63 -12.97
C PRO A 63 -3.14 15.19 -11.95
N LYS A 64 -4.44 15.12 -12.27
CA LYS A 64 -5.55 15.56 -11.40
C LYS A 64 -5.54 14.88 -10.03
N TYR A 65 -5.01 13.67 -9.94
CA TYR A 65 -5.01 12.86 -8.72
C TYR A 65 -3.73 12.98 -7.88
N SER A 66 -2.66 13.52 -8.45
CA SER A 66 -1.40 13.74 -7.72
C SER A 66 -1.59 14.52 -6.42
N PRO A 67 -2.39 15.61 -6.35
CA PRO A 67 -2.64 16.31 -5.09
C PRO A 67 -3.34 15.44 -4.03
N LYS A 68 -4.26 14.54 -4.45
CA LYS A 68 -4.95 13.61 -3.54
C LYS A 68 -3.99 12.56 -2.98
N VAL A 69 -3.14 11.98 -3.83
CA VAL A 69 -2.12 11.01 -3.38
C VAL A 69 -1.12 11.69 -2.45
N ASN A 70 -0.67 12.90 -2.77
CA ASN A 70 0.23 13.68 -1.91
C ASN A 70 -0.40 14.10 -0.56
N ALA A 71 -1.73 14.11 -0.45
CA ALA A 71 -2.41 14.37 0.82
C ALA A 71 -2.19 13.27 1.85
N ILE A 72 -1.86 12.04 1.42
CA ILE A 72 -1.50 10.92 2.31
C ILE A 72 -0.32 11.30 3.20
N VAL A 73 0.77 11.81 2.62
CA VAL A 73 1.93 12.24 3.42
C VAL A 73 1.72 13.63 4.06
N GLY A 74 0.89 14.48 3.45
CA GLY A 74 0.63 15.84 3.93
C GLY A 74 -0.25 15.92 5.17
N ASN A 75 -1.26 15.05 5.28
CA ASN A 75 -2.23 15.08 6.38
C ASN A 75 -1.88 14.16 7.55
N PHE A 76 -0.88 13.29 7.40
CA PHE A 76 -0.52 12.30 8.43
C PHE A 76 -0.29 12.93 9.82
N PHE A 77 0.60 13.92 9.91
CA PHE A 77 0.89 14.62 11.18
C PHE A 77 -0.08 15.76 11.53
N VAL A 78 -1.12 15.99 10.71
CA VAL A 78 -2.19 16.92 11.08
C VAL A 78 -3.11 16.27 12.12
N VAL A 79 -3.33 14.96 11.99
CA VAL A 79 -4.25 14.18 12.85
C VAL A 79 -3.49 13.27 13.83
N GLN A 80 -2.22 12.97 13.56
CA GLN A 80 -1.39 12.12 14.41
C GLN A 80 -0.32 12.89 15.17
N ALA A 81 0.07 12.36 16.34
CA ALA A 81 1.13 12.93 17.15
C ALA A 81 2.50 12.81 16.45
N HIS A 82 3.37 13.80 16.67
CA HIS A 82 4.76 13.79 16.22
C HIS A 82 5.61 12.87 17.10
N THR A 83 5.58 11.57 16.82
CA THR A 83 6.40 10.54 17.47
C THR A 83 7.27 9.83 16.44
N GLU A 84 8.40 9.28 16.89
CA GLU A 84 9.30 8.50 16.02
C GLU A 84 8.62 7.27 15.42
N GLU A 85 7.81 6.55 16.23
CA GLU A 85 7.02 5.40 15.77
C GLU A 85 6.04 5.76 14.64
N ASN A 86 5.36 6.91 14.74
CA ASN A 86 4.46 7.37 13.69
C ASN A 86 5.24 7.78 12.43
N LEU A 87 6.46 8.32 12.58
CA LEU A 87 7.33 8.64 11.45
C LEU A 87 7.81 7.37 10.73
N ASP A 88 8.18 6.33 11.48
CA ASP A 88 8.52 5.02 10.94
C ASP A 88 7.33 4.40 10.20
N GLN A 89 6.13 4.51 10.77
CA GLN A 89 4.90 4.04 10.12
C GLN A 89 4.64 4.77 8.80
N LEU A 90 4.79 6.10 8.78
CA LEU A 90 4.64 6.90 7.57
C LEU A 90 5.63 6.48 6.48
N GLU A 91 6.90 6.28 6.86
CA GLU A 91 7.94 5.82 5.94
C GLU A 91 7.58 4.45 5.35
N ARG A 92 7.21 3.49 6.20
CA ARG A 92 6.82 2.14 5.77
C ARG A 92 5.66 2.15 4.79
N ILE A 93 4.62 2.94 5.06
CA ILE A 93 3.44 3.03 4.19
C ILE A 93 3.79 3.72 2.87
N ALA A 94 4.57 4.80 2.93
CA ALA A 94 5.04 5.50 1.74
C ALA A 94 5.86 4.58 0.84
N GLU A 95 6.80 3.83 1.42
CA GLU A 95 7.61 2.84 0.70
C GLU A 95 6.76 1.69 0.15
N GLN A 96 5.80 1.18 0.92
CA GLN A 96 4.90 0.12 0.47
C GLN A 96 4.07 0.56 -0.75
N PHE A 97 3.52 1.78 -0.73
CA PHE A 97 2.80 2.34 -1.88
C PHE A 97 3.72 2.50 -3.09
N ILE A 98 4.89 3.12 -2.92
CA ILE A 98 5.87 3.34 -4.00
C ILE A 98 6.29 2.00 -4.60
N TYR A 99 6.66 1.02 -3.77
CA TYR A 99 7.06 -0.30 -4.21
C TYR A 99 5.95 -1.00 -4.98
N CYS A 100 4.71 -0.94 -4.49
CA CYS A 100 3.56 -1.55 -5.15
C CYS A 100 3.34 -0.94 -6.54
N VAL A 101 3.28 0.39 -6.64
CA VAL A 101 3.05 1.06 -7.93
C VAL A 101 4.21 0.81 -8.90
N VAL A 102 5.47 0.86 -8.44
CA VAL A 102 6.63 0.55 -9.30
C VAL A 102 6.62 -0.89 -9.78
N SER A 103 6.32 -1.85 -8.90
CA SER A 103 6.20 -3.27 -9.25
C SER A 103 5.13 -3.49 -10.32
N GLU A 104 3.95 -2.94 -10.12
CA GLU A 104 2.85 -3.09 -11.08
C GLU A 104 3.13 -2.34 -12.39
N LEU A 105 3.78 -1.17 -12.34
CA LEU A 105 4.19 -0.43 -13.53
C LEU A 105 5.20 -1.21 -14.38
N ASN A 106 6.14 -1.91 -13.76
CA ASN A 106 7.07 -2.79 -14.47
C ASN A 106 6.33 -3.96 -15.14
N LYS A 107 5.42 -4.62 -14.42
CA LYS A 107 4.59 -5.71 -14.98
C LYS A 107 3.70 -5.23 -16.13
N CYS A 108 3.05 -4.07 -15.99
CA CYS A 108 2.19 -3.51 -17.02
C CYS A 108 2.97 -3.03 -18.24
N ARG A 109 4.24 -2.63 -18.09
CA ARG A 109 5.13 -2.34 -19.22
C ARG A 109 5.45 -3.60 -20.03
N GLU A 110 5.58 -4.75 -19.37
CA GLU A 110 5.80 -6.04 -20.02
C GLU A 110 4.53 -6.61 -20.66
N ASN A 111 3.39 -6.48 -19.98
CA ASN A 111 2.10 -7.05 -20.40
C ASN A 111 1.26 -6.11 -21.27
N GLY A 112 1.66 -4.85 -21.44
CA GLY A 112 0.90 -3.84 -22.19
C GLY A 112 -0.35 -3.27 -21.49
N ASN A 113 -0.64 -3.69 -20.26
CA ASN A 113 -1.88 -3.36 -19.53
C ASN A 113 -1.76 -2.08 -18.67
N LEU A 114 -1.20 -1.00 -19.22
CA LEU A 114 -1.05 0.27 -18.49
C LEU A 114 -2.40 0.92 -18.14
N ASP A 115 -3.41 0.74 -19.00
CA ASP A 115 -4.76 1.29 -18.75
C ASP A 115 -5.41 0.66 -17.52
N LEU A 116 -5.23 -0.65 -17.32
CA LEU A 116 -5.74 -1.36 -16.15
C LEU A 116 -5.11 -0.85 -14.84
N LEU A 117 -3.79 -0.59 -14.84
CA LEU A 117 -3.10 0.00 -13.70
C LEU A 117 -3.61 1.43 -13.42
N SER A 118 -3.83 2.22 -14.47
CA SER A 118 -4.41 3.56 -14.33
C SER A 118 -5.81 3.50 -13.73
N ASP A 119 -6.63 2.52 -14.10
CA ASP A 119 -7.99 2.36 -13.57
C ASP A 119 -7.96 1.87 -12.12
N GLN A 120 -7.10 0.91 -11.76
CA GLN A 120 -6.89 0.50 -10.38
C GLN A 120 -6.42 1.64 -9.49
N LEU A 121 -5.48 2.45 -9.99
CA LEU A 121 -4.99 3.61 -9.26
C LEU A 121 -6.06 4.72 -9.16
N GLN A 122 -6.96 4.80 -10.15
CA GLN A 122 -8.14 5.65 -10.10
C GLN A 122 -9.12 5.21 -8.99
N TYR A 123 -9.37 3.91 -8.85
CA TYR A 123 -10.19 3.36 -7.75
C TYR A 123 -9.54 3.61 -6.40
N PHE A 124 -8.23 3.38 -6.29
CA PHE A 124 -7.46 3.71 -5.09
C PHE A 124 -7.64 5.17 -4.68
N VAL A 125 -7.51 6.12 -5.63
CA VAL A 125 -7.68 7.55 -5.34
C VAL A 125 -9.13 7.93 -5.02
N ALA A 126 -10.12 7.19 -5.57
CA ALA A 126 -11.52 7.42 -5.26
C ALA A 126 -11.84 7.06 -3.81
N GLU A 127 -11.21 6.02 -3.27
CA GLU A 127 -11.38 5.56 -1.90
C GLU A 127 -10.57 6.39 -0.88
N LEU A 128 -9.66 7.25 -1.35
CA LEU A 128 -8.92 8.15 -0.46
C LEU A 128 -9.85 9.17 0.21
N PRO A 129 -9.67 9.40 1.53
CA PRO A 129 -10.50 10.35 2.23
C PRO A 129 -10.33 11.76 1.67
N THR A 130 -11.47 12.45 1.48
CA THR A 130 -11.48 13.83 0.96
C THR A 130 -11.27 14.87 2.06
N SER A 131 -11.65 14.54 3.30
CA SER A 131 -11.46 15.39 4.48
C SER A 131 -10.12 15.10 5.15
N GLY A 132 -9.42 16.14 5.61
CA GLY A 132 -8.15 15.98 6.33
C GLY A 132 -8.28 15.20 7.64
N ILE A 133 -9.45 15.26 8.28
CA ILE A 133 -9.72 14.67 9.61
C ILE A 133 -9.81 13.13 9.54
N SER A 134 -10.21 12.57 8.40
CA SER A 134 -10.34 11.13 8.21
C SER A 134 -9.02 10.41 7.92
N TYR A 135 -7.91 11.15 7.85
CA TYR A 135 -6.55 10.60 7.89
C TYR A 135 -6.15 10.23 9.33
N ASN A 136 -6.98 9.44 10.01
CA ASN A 136 -6.79 9.00 11.39
C ASN A 136 -5.89 7.74 11.47
N LYS A 137 -5.59 7.27 12.67
CA LYS A 137 -4.75 6.08 12.89
C LYS A 137 -5.30 4.82 12.20
N GLU A 138 -6.61 4.60 12.28
CA GLU A 138 -7.31 3.47 11.67
C GLU A 138 -7.14 3.45 10.14
N PHE A 139 -7.22 4.62 9.50
CA PHE A 139 -6.97 4.74 8.07
C PHE A 139 -5.56 4.27 7.69
N TYR A 140 -4.52 4.72 8.40
CA TYR A 140 -3.15 4.33 8.05
C TYR A 140 -2.78 2.90 8.48
N GLN A 141 -3.48 2.31 9.46
CA GLN A 141 -3.16 0.96 9.96
C GLN A 141 -3.95 -0.13 9.25
N GLU A 142 -5.19 0.14 8.86
CA GLU A 142 -6.09 -0.89 8.34
C GLU A 142 -6.48 -0.61 6.89
N ILE A 143 -6.99 0.60 6.61
CA ILE A 143 -7.62 0.92 5.33
C ILE A 143 -6.56 1.12 4.22
N LEU A 144 -5.57 1.97 4.45
CA LEU A 144 -4.57 2.33 3.44
C LEU A 144 -3.70 1.15 3.02
N PRO A 145 -3.20 0.28 3.93
CA PRO A 145 -2.50 -0.94 3.52
C PRO A 145 -3.37 -1.88 2.68
N ALA A 146 -4.66 -2.04 3.04
CA ALA A 146 -5.59 -2.86 2.26
C ALA A 146 -5.81 -2.29 0.85
N LEU A 147 -5.97 -0.97 0.74
CA LEU A 147 -6.09 -0.27 -0.54
C LEU A 147 -4.84 -0.41 -1.40
N ILE A 148 -3.65 -0.36 -0.80
CA ILE A 148 -2.39 -0.59 -1.53
C ILE A 148 -2.34 -2.01 -2.09
N ILE A 149 -2.81 -3.02 -1.35
CA ILE A 149 -2.85 -4.40 -1.83
C ILE A 149 -3.80 -4.53 -3.02
N MET A 150 -4.92 -3.80 -3.03
CA MET A 150 -5.90 -3.82 -4.12
C MET A 150 -5.35 -3.24 -5.43
N ILE A 151 -4.29 -2.42 -5.38
CA ILE A 151 -3.57 -1.94 -6.59
C ILE A 151 -2.84 -3.09 -7.27
N LYS A 152 -2.49 -4.18 -6.56
CA LYS A 152 -1.84 -5.32 -7.19
C LYS A 152 -2.81 -5.98 -8.16
N THR A 153 -2.42 -6.03 -9.43
CA THR A 153 -3.10 -6.87 -10.42
C THR A 153 -2.99 -8.32 -9.95
N PRO A 154 -4.04 -9.15 -10.06
CA PRO A 154 -3.90 -10.58 -9.89
C PRO A 154 -2.73 -11.06 -10.74
N GLU A 155 -1.80 -11.83 -10.15
CA GLU A 155 -0.83 -12.55 -10.97
C GLU A 155 -1.65 -13.36 -11.97
N GLN A 156 -1.60 -12.95 -13.23
CA GLN A 156 -1.92 -13.86 -14.31
C GLN A 156 -0.78 -14.88 -14.25
N GLY A 157 -1.02 -15.96 -13.51
CA GLY A 157 -0.10 -17.08 -13.46
C GLY A 157 0.23 -17.52 -14.89
N PRO A 158 1.43 -18.07 -15.11
CA PRO A 158 1.83 -18.57 -16.42
C PRO A 158 1.02 -19.83 -16.73
N ASN A 159 -0.22 -19.67 -17.22
CA ASN A 159 -1.05 -20.70 -17.88
C ASN A 159 -2.40 -20.11 -18.34
N SER A 160 -2.39 -18.97 -19.03
CA SER A 160 -3.45 -18.69 -20.00
C SER A 160 -2.98 -19.22 -21.34
N THR A 161 -3.19 -20.51 -21.59
CA THR A 161 -3.03 -21.12 -22.92
C THR A 161 -3.87 -20.34 -23.92
N PRO A 162 -3.30 -19.85 -25.04
CA PRO A 162 -4.10 -19.36 -26.15
C PRO A 162 -4.65 -20.58 -26.89
N ASN A 163 -5.95 -20.61 -27.13
CA ASN A 163 -6.53 -21.29 -28.28
C ASN A 163 -7.89 -20.67 -28.59
N ASP A 164 -7.86 -19.73 -29.52
CA ASP A 164 -8.94 -19.57 -30.50
C ASP A 164 -9.04 -20.86 -31.32
N GLU A 165 -10.23 -21.45 -31.42
CA GLU A 165 -10.91 -21.61 -32.73
C GLU A 165 -12.26 -22.34 -32.62
N SER A 166 -13.25 -21.72 -33.25
CA SER A 166 -14.36 -22.34 -34.01
C SER A 166 -15.52 -23.05 -33.29
N THR A 167 -16.68 -22.41 -33.42
CA THR A 167 -18.04 -22.94 -33.46
C THR A 167 -18.16 -24.22 -34.32
N GLN A 168 -18.72 -25.31 -33.76
CA GLN A 168 -19.68 -26.16 -34.49
C GLN A 168 -20.49 -27.07 -33.57
N SER A 169 -21.71 -27.33 -34.03
CA SER A 169 -22.88 -27.92 -33.38
C SER A 169 -22.88 -29.45 -33.38
N ASN A 170 -23.75 -29.98 -32.50
CA ASN A 170 -24.54 -31.21 -32.59
C ASN A 170 -24.01 -32.57 -32.10
N ASP A 171 -24.92 -33.17 -31.31
CA ASP A 171 -25.37 -34.56 -31.21
C ASP A 171 -24.49 -35.63 -30.54
N ASP A 172 -24.96 -35.99 -29.33
CA ASP A 172 -25.44 -37.32 -28.93
C ASP A 172 -24.68 -38.55 -29.45
N ALA A 173 -23.93 -39.19 -28.55
CA ALA A 173 -23.69 -40.64 -28.57
C ALA A 173 -23.17 -41.14 -27.22
N THR A 174 -24.09 -41.72 -26.45
CA THR A 174 -24.01 -43.08 -25.88
C THR A 174 -22.66 -43.54 -25.30
N SER A 175 -22.64 -43.72 -23.97
CA SER A 175 -21.65 -44.54 -23.26
C SER A 175 -21.73 -46.01 -23.67
N GLU A 176 -20.62 -46.54 -24.16
CA GLU A 176 -20.32 -47.98 -24.11
C GLU A 176 -19.63 -48.30 -22.77
N THR A 177 -20.15 -49.28 -22.04
CA THR A 177 -19.33 -50.30 -21.35
C THR A 177 -20.13 -51.60 -21.28
N VAL A 178 -19.74 -52.55 -22.14
CA VAL A 178 -19.90 -54.02 -22.01
C VAL A 178 -18.92 -54.44 -20.89
N ASP A 179 -19.09 -55.40 -19.98
CA ASP A 179 -19.56 -56.79 -19.95
C ASP A 179 -19.59 -57.13 -18.42
N GLU A 180 -20.41 -57.97 -17.79
CA GLU A 180 -20.47 -59.42 -17.90
C GLU A 180 -21.35 -59.89 -16.71
N ASN A 181 -22.50 -60.55 -16.93
CA ASN A 181 -22.83 -61.74 -16.15
C ASN A 181 -24.06 -62.52 -16.66
N LYS A 182 -23.81 -63.82 -16.76
CA LYS A 182 -24.63 -64.94 -17.20
C LYS A 182 -25.73 -65.29 -16.18
N ALA A 183 -26.97 -65.52 -16.63
CA ALA A 183 -27.81 -66.68 -16.28
C ALA A 183 -29.32 -66.48 -16.62
N THR A 184 -29.77 -67.21 -17.65
CA THR A 184 -31.01 -68.00 -17.75
C THR A 184 -32.41 -67.40 -17.50
N GLN A 185 -33.25 -67.60 -18.53
CA GLN A 185 -34.71 -67.89 -18.51
C GLN A 185 -35.62 -66.73 -18.07
N LYS A 186 -36.72 -66.40 -18.75
CA LYS A 186 -37.73 -67.25 -19.40
C LYS A 186 -38.69 -66.33 -20.19
N VAL A 187 -38.87 -66.63 -21.48
CA VAL A 187 -40.16 -66.79 -22.21
C VAL A 187 -41.26 -65.70 -22.13
N ALA A 188 -41.77 -65.39 -23.34
CA ALA A 188 -43.08 -64.81 -23.73
C ALA A 188 -43.16 -63.27 -23.77
N ALA A 189 -43.68 -62.59 -24.79
CA ALA A 189 -44.33 -63.00 -26.04
C ALA A 189 -44.19 -61.87 -27.10
N LYS A 190 -44.26 -62.29 -28.36
CA LYS A 190 -44.21 -61.52 -29.62
C LYS A 190 -45.15 -60.28 -29.63
N PRO A 191 -44.69 -59.12 -30.14
CA PRO A 191 -45.58 -58.06 -30.60
C PRO A 191 -45.94 -58.29 -32.07
N GLN A 192 -47.19 -58.05 -32.48
CA GLN A 192 -47.47 -57.40 -33.77
C GLN A 192 -48.98 -57.17 -33.98
N PRO A 193 -49.37 -55.97 -34.45
CA PRO A 193 -50.64 -55.72 -35.12
C PRO A 193 -50.52 -55.94 -36.64
N VAL A 194 -51.65 -56.35 -37.24
CA VAL A 194 -52.15 -56.01 -38.59
C VAL A 194 -51.27 -56.35 -39.80
N ALA A 195 -51.64 -57.45 -40.48
CA ALA A 195 -52.17 -57.47 -41.85
C ALA A 195 -52.78 -58.85 -42.14
#